data_AF-A0A7L2NF40-F1
#
_entry.id   AF-A0A7L2NF40-F1
#
_cell.length_a   1.000
_cell.length_b   1.000
_cell.length_c   1.000
_cell.angle_alpha   90.00
_cell.angle_beta   90.00
_cell.angle_gamma   90.00
#
_symmetry.space_group_name_H-M   'P 1'
#
loop_
_entity.id
_entity.type
_entity.pdbx_description
1 polymer ?
#
loop_
_entity_poly.entity_id
_entity_poly.type
_entity_poly.pdbx_seq_one_letter_code
_entity_poly.pdbx_strand_id
1 'polypeptide(L)'
;VLTGTVKSVSRGSPQEPAWAVIAILGLHKAGGLGVPQPAKGATLRLRLPCRLCPALKKGSSYVLMGRLGEDGEALLPPDSFVVPYRPQQQQILGNLSKRPC
;
A
#
# COMPACT_ATOMS: atom_id res chain seq x y z
N VAL A 1 -4.81 -4.89 1.84
CA VAL A 1 -5.04 -4.47 0.43
C VAL A 1 -5.63 -3.08 0.40
N LEU A 2 -4.93 -2.14 -0.22
CA LEU A 2 -5.35 -0.75 -0.34
C LEU A 2 -5.04 -0.20 -1.74
N THR A 3 -5.72 0.88 -2.10
CA THR A 3 -5.41 1.70 -3.27
C THR A 3 -4.97 3.08 -2.79
N GLY A 4 -3.93 3.62 -3.41
CA GLY A 4 -3.36 4.88 -2.95
C GLY A 4 -2.37 5.52 -3.91
N THR A 5 -2.15 6.81 -3.75
CA THR A 5 -1.17 7.59 -4.52
C THR A 5 0.13 7.71 -3.75
N VAL A 6 1.25 7.40 -4.41
CA VAL A 6 2.57 7.53 -3.81
C VAL A 6 2.93 9.01 -3.68
N LYS A 7 3.04 9.51 -2.45
CA LYS A 7 3.43 10.90 -2.15
C LYS A 7 4.93 11.06 -2.09
N SER A 8 5.63 10.12 -1.46
CA SER A 8 7.09 10.10 -1.40
C SER A 8 7.60 8.68 -1.26
N VAL A 9 8.82 8.45 -1.72
CA VAL A 9 9.55 7.20 -1.52
C VAL A 9 10.94 7.56 -1.03
N SER A 10 11.27 7.09 0.16
CA SER A 10 12.62 7.12 0.69
C SER A 10 13.28 5.78 0.40
N ARG A 11 14.34 5.82 -0.39
CA ARG A 11 15.22 4.69 -0.61
C ARG A 11 16.24 4.75 0.53
N GLY A 12 16.03 3.96 1.58
CA GLY A 12 16.92 3.93 2.74
C GLY A 12 18.38 3.67 2.37
N SER A 13 19.32 4.03 3.25
CA SER A 13 20.75 3.69 3.16
C SER A 13 20.99 2.22 3.55
N PRO A 14 22.12 1.55 3.24
CA PRO A 14 22.42 0.14 3.55
C PRO A 14 21.92 -0.36 4.92
N GLN A 15 22.00 0.47 5.95
CA GLN A 15 21.54 0.21 7.31
C GLN A 15 20.06 0.47 7.58
N GLU A 16 19.36 1.26 6.76
CA GLU A 16 17.97 1.64 6.95
C GLU A 16 17.02 1.00 5.92
N PRO A 17 15.86 0.49 6.35
CA PRO A 17 14.82 0.01 5.44
C PRO A 17 14.26 1.19 4.64
N ALA A 18 13.90 0.94 3.38
CA ALA A 18 13.22 1.94 2.58
C ALA A 18 11.79 2.14 3.10
N TRP A 19 11.22 3.32 2.85
CA TRP A 19 9.82 3.59 3.20
C TRP A 19 9.12 4.38 2.10
N ALA A 20 7.85 4.10 1.88
CA ALA A 20 7.00 4.83 0.95
C ALA A 20 5.82 5.44 1.70
N VAL A 21 5.51 6.70 1.40
CA VAL A 21 4.36 7.40 1.93
C VAL A 21 3.28 7.40 0.87
N ILE A 22 2.12 6.87 1.21
CA ILE A 22 1.00 6.69 0.30
C ILE A 22 -0.22 7.39 0.86
N ALA A 23 -0.86 8.23 0.06
CA ALA A 23 -2.16 8.77 0.35
C ALA A 23 -3.23 7.73 -0.03
N ILE A 24 -4.04 7.29 0.92
CA ILE A 24 -5.04 6.25 0.71
C ILE A 24 -6.21 6.81 -0.09
N LEU A 25 -6.51 6.18 -1.24
CA LEU A 25 -7.73 6.42 -2.02
C LEU A 25 -8.86 5.47 -1.61
N GLY A 26 -8.52 4.26 -1.22
CA GLY A 26 -9.49 3.25 -0.79
C GLY A 26 -8.83 2.11 -0.02
N LEU A 27 -9.53 1.61 0.99
CA LEU A 27 -9.10 0.48 1.80
C LEU A 27 -10.06 -0.69 1.54
N HIS A 28 -9.55 -1.81 1.03
CA HIS A 28 -10.36 -2.97 0.67
C HIS A 28 -10.24 -4.12 1.67
N LYS A 29 -9.04 -4.31 2.21
CA LYS A 29 -8.76 -5.31 3.26
C LYS A 29 -7.77 -4.72 4.25
N ALA A 30 -8.26 -4.37 5.45
CA ALA A 30 -7.46 -3.76 6.50
C ALA A 30 -6.66 -4.82 7.30
N GLY A 31 -7.21 -6.02 7.50
CA GLY A 31 -6.52 -7.18 8.09
C GLY A 31 -5.94 -7.01 9.51
N GLY A 32 -6.06 -5.83 10.11
CA GLY A 32 -5.39 -5.44 11.37
C GLY A 32 -4.77 -4.03 11.34
N LEU A 33 -4.73 -3.37 10.18
CA LEU A 33 -4.25 -1.99 10.05
C LEU A 33 -5.21 -1.02 10.75
N GLY A 34 -4.77 -0.48 11.89
CA GLY A 34 -5.50 0.53 12.69
C GLY A 34 -5.54 1.91 12.03
N VAL A 35 -5.95 1.98 10.75
CA VAL A 35 -6.18 3.27 10.10
C VAL A 35 -7.51 3.84 10.61
N PRO A 36 -7.55 5.11 11.06
CA PRO A 36 -8.80 5.75 11.46
C PRO A 36 -9.77 5.76 10.28
N GLN A 37 -11.01 5.33 10.51
CA GLN A 37 -12.08 5.47 9.52
C GLN A 37 -12.64 6.90 9.61
N PRO A 38 -12.74 7.65 8.49
CA PRO A 38 -12.48 7.23 7.11
C PRO A 38 -10.98 7.22 6.74
N ALA A 39 -10.50 6.06 6.30
CA ALA A 39 -9.12 5.91 5.82
C ALA A 39 -8.85 6.69 4.51
N LYS A 40 -9.90 7.13 3.82
CA LYS A 40 -9.81 7.85 2.55
C LYS A 40 -9.25 9.26 2.78
N GLY A 41 -8.10 9.55 2.19
CA GLY A 41 -7.34 10.79 2.39
C GLY A 41 -6.30 10.70 3.51
N ALA A 42 -6.31 9.65 4.32
CA ALA A 42 -5.26 9.40 5.30
C ALA A 42 -3.95 9.05 4.58
N THR A 43 -2.83 9.35 5.23
CA THR A 43 -1.50 9.06 4.71
C THR A 43 -0.91 7.89 5.50
N LEU A 44 -0.45 6.87 4.79
CA LEU A 44 0.13 5.66 5.35
C LEU A 44 1.59 5.55 4.96
N ARG A 45 2.45 5.27 5.95
CA ARG A 45 3.85 4.92 5.73
C ARG A 45 3.95 3.40 5.59
N LEU A 46 4.45 2.95 4.43
CA LEU A 46 4.77 1.56 4.18
C LEU A 46 6.27 1.35 4.25
N ARG A 47 6.68 0.29 4.94
CA ARG A 47 8.06 -0.17 5.00
C ARG A 47 8.36 -1.09 3.82
N LEU A 48 9.48 -0.82 3.16
CA LEU A 48 9.97 -1.53 1.99
C LEU A 48 11.27 -2.25 2.38
N PRO A 49 11.25 -3.60 2.50
CA PRO A 49 12.47 -4.37 2.75
C PRO A 49 13.38 -4.38 1.51
N CYS A 50 12.84 -4.17 0.31
CA CYS A 50 13.60 -4.07 -0.93
C CYS A 50 13.64 -2.62 -1.43
N ARG A 51 14.82 -2.15 -1.85
CA ARG A 51 15.02 -0.78 -2.37
C ARG A 51 14.74 -0.63 -3.84
N LEU A 52 14.97 -1.70 -4.59
CA LEU A 52 14.87 -1.72 -6.05
C LEU A 52 13.45 -2.09 -6.50
N CYS A 53 12.73 -2.87 -5.67
CA CYS A 53 11.40 -3.38 -5.96
C CYS A 53 10.47 -3.04 -4.79
N PRO A 54 9.27 -2.48 -5.03
CA PRO A 54 8.61 -2.24 -6.31
C PRO A 54 8.95 -0.87 -6.95
N ALA A 55 8.82 -0.77 -8.28
CA ALA A 55 9.00 0.47 -9.03
C ALA A 55 7.84 1.47 -8.79
N LEU A 56 7.84 2.10 -7.62
CA LEU A 56 6.85 3.11 -7.24
C LEU A 56 7.25 4.47 -7.79
N LYS A 57 6.39 5.06 -8.64
CA LYS A 57 6.57 6.42 -9.15
C LYS A 57 5.81 7.40 -8.26
N LYS A 58 6.52 8.42 -7.76
CA LYS A 58 5.90 9.54 -7.03
C LYS A 58 4.82 10.20 -7.89
N GLY A 59 3.67 10.47 -7.29
CA GLY A 59 2.50 11.08 -7.93
C GLY A 59 1.60 10.10 -8.71
N SER A 60 2.01 8.83 -8.88
CA SER A 60 1.18 7.81 -9.51
C SER A 60 0.38 7.03 -8.49
N SER A 61 -0.82 6.62 -8.88
CA SER A 61 -1.72 5.81 -8.07
C SER A 61 -1.48 4.32 -8.33
N TYR A 62 -1.48 3.52 -7.27
CA TYR A 62 -1.25 2.08 -7.32
C TYR A 62 -2.25 1.33 -6.43
N VAL A 63 -2.52 0.08 -6.81
CA VAL A 63 -3.09 -0.93 -5.93
C VAL A 63 -1.92 -1.61 -5.23
N LEU A 64 -1.92 -1.61 -3.90
CA LEU A 64 -0.86 -2.22 -3.09
C LEU A 64 -1.43 -3.31 -2.18
N MET A 65 -0.90 -4.51 -2.34
CA MET A 65 -1.18 -5.65 -1.48
C MET A 65 0.01 -5.93 -0.57
N GLY A 66 0.11 -5.13 0.49
CA GLY A 66 1.06 -5.36 1.58
C GLY A 66 0.54 -6.33 2.63
N ARG A 67 1.44 -6.71 3.53
CA ARG A 67 1.17 -7.43 4.77
C ARG A 67 1.33 -6.47 5.95
N LEU A 68 0.73 -6.81 7.09
CA LEU A 68 1.14 -6.17 8.34
C LEU A 68 2.33 -6.94 8.91
N GLY A 69 3.34 -6.21 9.37
CA GLY A 69 4.37 -6.74 10.23
C GLY A 69 3.83 -7.01 11.64
N GLU A 70 4.64 -7.67 12.46
CA GLU A 70 4.31 -8.06 13.83
C GLU A 70 4.05 -6.85 14.75
N ASP A 71 4.66 -5.70 14.44
CA ASP A 71 4.50 -4.43 15.16
C ASP A 71 3.26 -3.63 14.74
N GLY A 72 2.46 -4.14 13.79
CA GLY A 72 1.34 -3.40 13.20
C GLY A 72 1.75 -2.41 12.11
N GLU A 73 3.05 -2.33 11.77
CA GLU A 73 3.55 -1.57 10.63
C GLU A 73 3.10 -2.19 9.29
N ALA A 74 2.74 -1.35 8.32
CA ALA A 74 2.45 -1.81 6.96
C ALA A 74 3.74 -2.15 6.22
N LEU A 75 3.93 -3.42 5.87
CA LEU A 75 5.08 -3.92 5.12
C LEU A 75 4.68 -4.24 3.68
N LEU A 76 5.54 -3.87 2.73
CA LEU A 76 5.38 -4.21 1.32
C LEU A 76 6.58 -5.02 0.84
N PRO A 77 6.57 -6.36 1.04
CA PRO A 77 7.63 -7.25 0.58
C PRO A 77 7.75 -7.29 -0.96
N PRO A 78 8.87 -7.79 -1.52
CA PRO A 78 9.04 -7.88 -2.97
C PRO A 78 8.08 -8.87 -3.64
N ASP A 79 7.51 -9.83 -2.90
CA ASP A 79 6.45 -10.73 -3.40
C ASP A 79 5.08 -10.05 -3.48
N SER A 80 4.95 -8.82 -2.94
CA SER A 80 3.67 -8.12 -2.92
C SER A 80 3.18 -7.75 -4.30
N PHE A 81 1.88 -7.90 -4.48
CA PHE A 81 1.19 -7.45 -5.68
C PHE A 81 1.08 -5.92 -5.68
N VAL A 82 1.79 -5.28 -6.60
CA VAL A 82 1.77 -3.82 -6.83
C VAL A 82 1.51 -3.55 -8.30
N VAL A 83 0.38 -2.92 -8.61
CA VAL A 83 0.02 -2.57 -9.99
C VAL A 83 -0.48 -1.13 -10.08
N PRO A 84 -0.26 -0.44 -11.22
CA PRO A 84 -0.84 0.88 -11.45
C PRO A 84 -2.35 0.85 -11.28
N TYR A 85 -2.89 1.81 -10.52
CA TYR A 85 -4.31 1.92 -10.25
C TYR A 85 -5.06 2.34 -11.51
N ARG A 86 -6.09 1.57 -11.86
CA ARG A 86 -7.10 1.93 -12.87
C ARG A 86 -8.49 1.92 -12.24
N PRO A 87 -9.39 2.82 -12.67
CA PRO A 87 -10.75 2.90 -12.12
C PRO A 87 -11.52 1.58 -12.24
N GLN A 88 -11.32 0.83 -13.33
CA GLN A 88 -11.93 -0.49 -13.52
C GLN A 88 -11.50 -1.50 -12.43
N GLN A 89 -10.28 -1.41 -11.92
CA GLN A 89 -9.79 -2.28 -10.84
C GLN A 89 -10.49 -1.96 -9.52
N GLN A 90 -10.82 -0.69 -9.26
CA GLN A 90 -11.48 -0.30 -8.00
C GLN A 90 -12.81 -1.03 -7.80
N GLN A 91 -13.61 -1.17 -8.87
CA GLN A 91 -14.88 -1.90 -8.83
C GLN A 91 -14.66 -3.39 -8.60
N ILE A 92 -13.66 -3.99 -9.25
CA ILE A 92 -13.31 -5.41 -9.07
C ILE A 92 -12.85 -5.68 -7.64
N LEU A 93 -11.92 -4.89 -7.11
CA LEU A 93 -11.44 -4.99 -5.72
C LEU A 93 -12.55 -4.74 -4.70
N GLY A 94 -13.47 -3.81 -4.99
CA GLY A 94 -14.65 -3.57 -4.16
C GLY A 94 -15.60 -4.76 -4.11
N ASN A 95 -15.79 -5.46 -5.23
CA ASN A 95 -16.61 -6.67 -5.29
C ASN A 95 -15.92 -7.87 -4.63
N LEU A 96 -14.61 -8.05 -4.85
CA LEU A 96 -13.80 -9.08 -4.20
C LEU A 96 -13.74 -8.91 -2.68
N SER A 97 -13.63 -7.67 -2.20
CA SER A 97 -13.67 -7.37 -0.75
C SER A 97 -14.99 -7.80 -0.09
N LYS A 98 -16.09 -7.82 -0.84
CA LYS A 98 -17.42 -8.23 -0.34
C LYS A 98 -17.65 -9.74 -0.40
N ARG A 99 -16.84 -10.48 -1.16
CA ARG A 99 -16.95 -11.94 -1.28
C ARG A 99 -15.97 -12.60 -0.31
N PRO A 100 -16.37 -13.67 0.41
CA PRO A 100 -15.42 -14.47 1.16
C PRO A 100 -14.46 -15.16 0.16
N CYS A 101 -13.16 -15.06 0.45
CA CYS A 101 -12.09 -15.73 -0.29
C CYS A 101 -11.57 -16.91 0.51
#